data_AF-A0A6M4G1F1-F1
#
_entry.id   AF-A0A6M4G1F1-F1
#
_cell.length_a   1.000
_cell.length_b   1.000
_cell.length_c   1.000
_cell.angle_alpha   90.00
_cell.angle_beta   90.00
_cell.angle_gamma   90.00
#
_symmetry.space_group_name_H-M   'P 1'
#
loop_
_entity.id
_entity.type
_entity.pdbx_description
1 polymer ?
#
loop_
_entity_poly.entity_id
_entity_poly.type
_entity_poly.pdbx_seq_one_letter_code
_entity_poly.pdbx_strand_id
1 'polypeptide(L)'
;MTSTDTKADYTAEEIKAYEAYLSALAEHNITCARAGATTKQKMDAAFAADRALKHFFEVAGHTPHSTRSPEDIRTIERMTKEMGDMVEATRSAWSMIRAADSMRVIEYRASNVDQDDHNACVCLIQDAEVILRKLIAKADGA
;
A
#
# COMPACT_ATOMS: atom_id res chain seq x y z
N MET A 1 21.77 30.96 -36.20
CA MET A 1 21.42 31.41 -34.83
C MET A 1 19.97 31.09 -34.59
N THR A 2 19.68 30.07 -33.77
CA THR A 2 18.42 29.92 -33.04
C THR A 2 18.68 28.94 -31.91
N SER A 3 19.29 29.44 -30.83
CA SER A 3 19.22 28.77 -29.53
C SER A 3 17.83 29.07 -28.98
N THR A 4 16.92 28.11 -29.04
CA THR A 4 15.69 28.15 -28.25
C THR A 4 16.01 27.62 -26.87
N ASP A 5 16.78 28.41 -26.11
CA ASP A 5 16.91 28.27 -24.67
C ASP A 5 15.65 28.87 -24.02
N THR A 6 14.51 28.21 -24.22
CA THR A 6 13.37 28.39 -23.31
C THR A 6 13.65 27.55 -22.08
N LYS A 7 14.50 28.06 -21.17
CA LYS A 7 14.39 27.67 -19.77
C LYS A 7 12.95 28.00 -19.36
N ALA A 8 12.15 27.00 -19.05
CA ALA A 8 10.90 27.25 -18.38
C ALA A 8 11.26 27.95 -17.06
N ASP A 9 10.96 29.24 -16.96
CA ASP A 9 11.13 29.96 -15.72
C ASP A 9 10.22 29.32 -14.67
N TYR A 10 10.79 29.03 -13.50
CA TYR A 10 10.01 28.54 -12.36
C TYR A 10 8.90 29.55 -12.04
N THR A 11 7.72 29.04 -11.72
CA THR A 11 6.59 29.84 -11.30
C THR A 11 6.91 30.61 -10.00
N ALA A 12 6.23 31.73 -9.78
CA ALA A 12 6.35 32.49 -8.54
C ALA A 12 6.00 31.64 -7.30
N GLU A 13 5.12 30.66 -7.47
CA GLU A 13 4.71 29.71 -6.44
C GLU A 13 5.84 28.73 -6.10
N GLU A 14 6.51 28.17 -7.12
CA GLU A 14 7.68 27.29 -6.94
C GLU A 14 8.85 28.03 -6.27
N ILE A 15 9.14 29.26 -6.70
CA ILE A 15 10.20 30.10 -6.10
C ILE A 15 9.89 30.36 -4.62
N LYS A 16 8.66 30.76 -4.30
CA LYS A 16 8.24 31.02 -2.92
C LYS A 16 8.32 29.77 -2.04
N ALA A 17 7.90 28.61 -2.58
CA ALA A 17 7.98 27.35 -1.85
C ALA A 17 9.44 26.91 -1.62
N TYR A 18 10.32 27.15 -2.62
CA TYR A 18 11.75 26.89 -2.49
C TYR A 18 12.42 27.81 -1.45
N GLU A 19 12.12 29.09 -1.43
CA GLU A 19 12.63 30.04 -0.42
C GLU A 19 12.18 29.68 0.99
N ALA A 20 10.93 29.23 1.16
CA ALA A 20 10.43 28.73 2.43
C ALA A 20 11.19 27.49 2.92
N TYR A 21 11.51 26.56 2.01
CA TYR A 21 12.37 25.42 2.30
C TYR A 21 13.79 25.86 2.73
N LEU A 22 14.42 26.78 2.01
CA LEU A 22 15.75 27.27 2.36
C LEU A 22 15.77 27.95 3.73
N SER A 23 14.74 28.72 4.06
CA SER A 23 14.59 29.35 5.37
C SER A 23 14.49 28.30 6.49
N ALA A 24 13.66 27.28 6.31
CA ALA A 24 13.50 26.20 7.30
C ALA A 24 14.78 25.37 7.47
N LEU A 25 15.52 25.13 6.38
CA LEU A 25 16.81 24.43 6.42
C LEU A 25 17.88 25.25 7.15
N ALA A 26 17.91 26.57 6.93
CA ALA A 26 18.82 27.47 7.65
C ALA A 26 18.51 27.46 9.16
N GLU A 27 17.24 27.51 9.54
CA GLU A 27 16.81 27.44 10.95
C GLU A 27 17.20 26.11 11.61
N HIS A 28 17.05 24.99 10.90
CA HIS A 28 17.54 23.68 11.36
C HIS A 28 19.05 23.69 11.60
N ASN A 29 19.84 24.22 10.67
CA ASN A 29 21.30 24.31 10.80
C ASN A 29 21.72 25.19 11.99
N ILE A 30 21.07 26.35 12.16
CA ILE A 30 21.29 27.24 13.30
C ILE A 30 20.96 26.54 14.63
N THR A 31 19.82 25.84 14.68
CA THR A 31 19.38 25.11 15.87
C THR A 31 20.34 23.96 16.22
N CYS A 32 20.83 23.24 15.22
CA CYS A 32 21.80 22.16 15.42
C CYS A 32 23.17 22.69 15.90
N ALA A 33 23.59 23.87 15.43
CA ALA A 33 24.84 24.52 15.82
C ALA A 33 24.78 25.17 17.22
N ARG A 34 23.59 25.42 17.77
CA ARG A 34 23.42 26.04 19.08
C ARG A 34 23.80 25.07 20.21
N ALA A 35 24.84 25.43 20.99
CA ALA A 35 25.40 24.60 22.06
C ALA A 35 24.39 24.16 23.16
N GLY A 36 23.32 24.94 23.38
CA GLY A 36 22.26 24.63 24.36
C GLY A 36 20.97 24.06 23.77
N ALA A 37 20.92 23.73 22.47
CA ALA A 37 19.70 23.18 21.88
C ALA A 37 19.46 21.75 22.34
N THR A 38 18.26 21.50 22.87
CA THR A 38 17.80 20.17 23.27
C THR A 38 17.57 19.28 22.05
N THR A 39 17.60 17.95 22.27
CA THR A 39 17.28 16.97 21.21
C THR A 39 15.90 17.22 20.61
N LYS A 40 14.91 17.58 21.43
CA LYS A 40 13.56 17.92 20.96
C LYS A 40 13.58 19.10 19.99
N GLN A 41 14.26 20.20 20.34
CA GLN A 41 14.37 21.37 19.45
C GLN A 41 15.05 21.05 18.13
N LYS A 42 16.09 20.20 18.14
CA LYS A 42 16.76 19.75 16.91
C LYS A 42 15.82 18.91 16.05
N MET A 43 15.05 18.01 16.65
CA MET A 43 14.06 17.19 15.94
C MET A 43 12.89 18.03 15.39
N ASP A 44 12.34 18.95 16.19
CA ASP A 44 11.26 19.85 15.76
C ASP A 44 11.70 20.71 14.55
N ALA A 45 12.94 21.23 14.57
CA ALA A 45 13.51 21.96 13.46
C ALA A 45 13.77 21.08 12.22
N ALA A 46 14.20 19.83 12.42
CA ALA A 46 14.37 18.86 11.34
C ALA A 46 13.02 18.52 10.67
N PHE A 47 11.95 18.30 11.46
CA PHE A 47 10.61 18.07 10.94
C PHE A 47 10.02 19.31 10.26
N ALA A 48 10.36 20.52 10.71
CA ALA A 48 9.98 21.75 10.01
C ALA A 48 10.63 21.84 8.62
N ALA A 49 11.94 21.54 8.52
CA ALA A 49 12.66 21.51 7.24
C ALA A 49 12.13 20.42 6.29
N ASP A 50 11.84 19.22 6.80
CA ASP A 50 11.24 18.13 6.02
C ASP A 50 9.85 18.49 5.46
N ARG A 51 8.99 19.12 6.27
CA ARG A 51 7.66 19.59 5.82
C ARG A 51 7.78 20.64 4.72
N ALA A 52 8.69 21.60 4.87
CA ALA A 52 8.91 22.64 3.87
C ALA A 52 9.43 22.05 2.55
N LEU A 53 10.32 21.06 2.60
CA LEU A 53 10.81 20.33 1.44
C LEU A 53 9.70 19.57 0.71
N LYS A 54 8.85 18.86 1.46
CA LYS A 54 7.70 18.14 0.89
C LYS A 54 6.73 19.08 0.18
N HIS A 55 6.44 20.22 0.79
CA HIS A 55 5.57 21.24 0.19
C HIS A 55 6.19 21.84 -1.08
N PHE A 56 7.49 22.12 -1.10
CA PHE A 56 8.18 22.55 -2.32
C PHE A 56 8.06 21.53 -3.45
N PHE A 57 8.31 20.25 -3.16
CA PHE A 57 8.17 19.19 -4.16
C PHE A 57 6.75 19.04 -4.69
N GLU A 58 5.74 19.16 -3.81
CA GLU A 58 4.33 19.15 -4.19
C GLU A 58 3.99 20.30 -5.17
N VAL A 59 4.41 21.53 -4.84
CA VAL A 59 4.19 22.72 -5.70
C VAL A 59 4.92 22.61 -7.04
N ALA A 60 6.13 22.05 -7.04
CA ALA A 60 6.93 21.84 -8.25
C ALA A 60 6.44 20.65 -9.12
N GLY A 61 5.34 19.98 -8.74
CA GLY A 61 4.82 18.82 -9.46
C GLY A 61 5.74 17.60 -9.42
N HIS A 62 6.74 17.61 -8.53
CA HIS A 62 7.61 16.48 -8.30
C HIS A 62 7.03 15.64 -7.16
N THR A 63 6.55 14.44 -7.47
CA THR A 63 6.34 13.45 -6.39
C THR A 63 7.69 13.18 -5.73
N PRO A 64 7.87 13.51 -4.44
CA PRO A 64 9.08 13.12 -3.73
C PRO A 64 9.19 11.61 -3.90
N HIS A 65 10.28 11.13 -4.49
CA HIS A 65 10.55 9.70 -4.56
C HIS A 65 10.74 9.22 -3.12
N SER A 66 9.64 8.82 -2.50
CA SER A 66 9.57 8.04 -1.27
C SER A 66 10.44 8.56 -0.11
N THR A 67 9.98 9.62 0.56
CA THR A 67 9.98 9.59 2.03
C THR A 67 8.57 9.23 2.48
N ARG A 68 8.14 7.99 2.18
CA ARG A 68 6.90 7.42 2.72
C ARG A 68 6.89 7.69 4.22
N SER A 69 5.81 8.31 4.71
CA SER A 69 5.74 8.60 6.13
C SER A 69 5.81 7.28 6.92
N PRO A 70 6.27 7.29 8.19
CA PRO A 70 6.21 6.10 9.03
C PRO A 70 4.79 5.50 9.14
N GLU A 71 3.76 6.33 9.00
CA GLU A 71 2.36 5.91 8.96
C GLU A 71 2.01 5.19 7.66
N ASP A 72 2.53 5.65 6.52
CA ASP A 72 2.37 4.96 5.23
C ASP A 72 3.07 3.59 5.25
N ILE A 73 4.27 3.52 5.84
CA ILE A 73 5.01 2.27 5.98
C ILE A 73 4.20 1.27 6.82
N ARG A 74 3.73 1.68 8.00
CA ARG A 74 2.89 0.83 8.86
C ARG A 74 1.59 0.40 8.17
N THR A 75 1.00 1.29 7.38
CA THR A 75 -0.22 1.00 6.62
C THR A 75 0.06 -0.05 5.55
N ILE A 76 1.15 0.10 4.81
CA ILE A 76 1.58 -0.87 3.78
C ILE A 76 1.90 -2.23 4.42
N GLU A 77 2.64 -2.25 5.53
CA GLU A 77 2.95 -3.49 6.27
C GLU A 77 1.69 -4.19 6.74
N ARG A 78 0.73 -3.45 7.31
CA ARG A 78 -0.57 -3.98 7.73
C ARG A 78 -1.33 -4.55 6.54
N MET A 79 -1.46 -3.81 5.45
CA MET A 79 -2.20 -4.27 4.26
C MET A 79 -1.52 -5.49 3.61
N THR A 80 -0.18 -5.52 3.60
CA THR A 80 0.59 -6.67 3.09
C THR A 80 0.32 -7.91 3.94
N LYS A 81 0.30 -7.75 5.27
CA LYS A 81 -0.05 -8.84 6.19
C LYS A 81 -1.48 -9.31 5.99
N GLU A 82 -2.45 -8.40 5.94
CA GLU A 82 -3.87 -8.73 5.72
C GLU A 82 -4.06 -9.46 4.38
N MET A 83 -3.35 -9.06 3.33
CA MET A 83 -3.33 -9.76 2.06
C MET A 83 -2.78 -11.19 2.20
N GLY A 84 -1.66 -11.37 2.92
CA GLY A 84 -1.12 -12.69 3.21
C GLY A 84 -2.09 -13.59 3.97
N ASP A 85 -2.71 -13.07 5.02
CA ASP A 85 -3.69 -13.79 5.84
C ASP A 85 -4.93 -14.20 5.00
N MET A 86 -5.39 -13.35 4.08
CA MET A 86 -6.48 -13.68 3.14
C MET A 86 -6.10 -14.78 2.15
N VAL A 87 -4.85 -14.78 1.65
CA VAL A 87 -4.37 -15.84 0.75
C VAL A 87 -4.32 -17.18 1.48
N GLU A 88 -3.80 -17.20 2.72
CA GLU A 88 -3.78 -18.43 3.53
C GLU A 88 -5.19 -18.92 3.86
N ALA A 89 -6.12 -18.04 4.21
CA ALA A 89 -7.52 -18.40 4.41
C ALA A 89 -8.14 -19.02 3.13
N THR A 90 -7.81 -18.48 1.97
CA THR A 90 -8.26 -18.99 0.66
C THR A 90 -7.69 -20.40 0.39
N ARG A 91 -6.39 -20.62 0.65
CA ARG A 91 -5.74 -21.94 0.53
C ARG A 91 -6.35 -22.97 1.48
N SER A 92 -6.63 -22.56 2.71
CA SER A 92 -7.28 -23.40 3.71
C SER A 92 -8.69 -23.81 3.26
N ALA A 93 -9.53 -22.84 2.85
CA ALA A 93 -10.88 -23.11 2.35
C ALA A 93 -10.88 -24.05 1.13
N TRP A 94 -9.99 -23.82 0.17
CA TRP A 94 -9.85 -24.71 -1.00
C TRP A 94 -9.47 -26.13 -0.58
N SER A 95 -8.51 -26.27 0.35
CA SER A 95 -8.07 -27.57 0.87
C SER A 95 -9.19 -28.31 1.63
N MET A 96 -10.01 -27.58 2.39
CA MET A 96 -11.17 -28.15 3.09
C MET A 96 -12.21 -28.73 2.11
N ILE A 97 -12.53 -27.99 1.04
CA ILE A 97 -13.46 -28.47 0.00
C ILE A 97 -12.89 -29.72 -0.68
N ARG A 98 -11.61 -29.69 -1.08
CA ARG A 98 -10.91 -30.85 -1.68
C ARG A 98 -10.92 -32.08 -0.77
N ALA A 99 -10.73 -31.89 0.53
CA ALA A 99 -10.76 -32.98 1.49
C ALA A 99 -12.18 -33.56 1.63
N ALA A 100 -13.21 -32.71 1.73
CA ALA A 100 -14.60 -33.13 1.78
C ALA A 100 -15.03 -33.89 0.51
N ASP A 101 -14.57 -33.44 -0.65
CA ASP A 101 -14.79 -34.10 -1.93
C ASP A 101 -14.10 -35.47 -2.00
N SER A 102 -12.83 -35.53 -1.56
CA SER A 102 -12.06 -36.78 -1.49
C SER A 102 -12.68 -37.82 -0.54
N MET A 103 -13.38 -37.36 0.50
CA MET A 103 -14.16 -38.22 1.41
C MET A 103 -15.55 -38.56 0.88
N ARG A 104 -15.91 -38.09 -0.33
CA ARG A 104 -17.23 -38.24 -0.98
C ARG A 104 -18.38 -37.68 -0.17
N VAL A 105 -18.11 -36.74 0.74
CA VAL A 105 -19.12 -36.12 1.60
C VAL A 105 -20.02 -35.19 0.78
N ILE A 106 -19.46 -34.55 -0.25
CA ILE A 106 -20.19 -33.59 -1.10
C ILE A 106 -21.13 -34.32 -2.06
N GLU A 107 -20.66 -35.39 -2.72
CA GLU A 107 -21.47 -36.12 -3.70
C GLU A 107 -22.54 -37.02 -3.07
N TYR A 108 -22.37 -37.41 -1.81
CA TYR A 108 -23.31 -38.31 -1.14
C TYR A 108 -24.65 -37.62 -0.90
N ARG A 109 -25.70 -38.14 -1.54
CA ARG A 109 -27.08 -37.69 -1.35
C ARG A 109 -27.81 -38.61 -0.37
N ALA A 110 -28.39 -38.02 0.68
CA ALA A 110 -29.33 -38.75 1.54
C ALA A 110 -30.66 -39.03 0.82
N SER A 111 -31.30 -40.16 1.12
CA SER A 111 -32.49 -40.64 0.40
C SER A 111 -33.72 -39.74 0.51
N ASN A 112 -33.76 -38.86 1.51
CA ASN A 112 -34.83 -37.91 1.76
C ASN A 112 -34.60 -36.52 1.16
N VAL A 113 -33.51 -36.32 0.41
CA VAL A 113 -33.15 -35.04 -0.22
C VAL A 113 -33.52 -35.08 -1.70
N ASP A 114 -34.16 -34.01 -2.18
CA ASP A 114 -34.50 -33.84 -3.59
C ASP A 114 -33.23 -33.85 -4.47
N GLN A 115 -33.33 -34.46 -5.65
CA GLN A 115 -32.17 -34.64 -6.52
C GLN A 115 -31.69 -33.31 -7.12
N ASP A 116 -32.62 -32.42 -7.48
CA ASP A 116 -32.29 -31.16 -8.13
C ASP A 116 -31.68 -30.19 -7.11
N ASP A 117 -32.21 -30.17 -5.88
CA ASP A 117 -31.62 -29.41 -4.78
C ASP A 117 -30.21 -29.88 -4.42
N HIS A 118 -30.00 -31.20 -4.38
CA HIS A 118 -28.67 -31.78 -4.16
C HIS A 118 -27.69 -31.41 -5.28
N ASN A 119 -28.12 -31.56 -6.53
CA ASN A 119 -27.30 -31.21 -7.70
C ASN A 119 -26.91 -29.72 -7.69
N ALA A 120 -27.86 -28.83 -7.36
CA ALA A 120 -27.57 -27.41 -7.25
C ALA A 120 -26.53 -27.11 -6.16
N CYS A 121 -26.64 -27.74 -4.99
CA CYS A 121 -25.65 -27.61 -3.92
C CYS A 121 -24.26 -28.09 -4.35
N VAL A 122 -24.17 -29.26 -4.99
CA VAL A 122 -22.90 -29.81 -5.49
C VAL A 122 -22.26 -28.88 -6.51
N CYS A 123 -23.03 -28.36 -7.48
CA CYS A 123 -22.56 -27.40 -8.47
C CYS A 123 -21.99 -26.13 -7.80
N LEU A 124 -22.69 -25.55 -6.82
CA LEU A 124 -22.22 -24.36 -6.11
C LEU A 124 -20.89 -24.60 -5.37
N ILE A 125 -20.72 -25.77 -4.76
CA ILE A 125 -19.48 -26.14 -4.06
C ILE A 125 -18.32 -26.32 -5.06
N GLN A 126 -18.58 -26.97 -6.20
CA GLN A 126 -17.59 -27.13 -7.27
C GLN A 126 -17.19 -25.80 -7.89
N ASP A 127 -18.15 -24.90 -8.13
CA ASP A 127 -17.88 -23.54 -8.60
C ASP A 127 -17.02 -22.75 -7.60
N ALA A 128 -17.32 -22.88 -6.30
CA ALA A 128 -16.51 -22.28 -5.25
C ALA A 128 -15.08 -22.83 -5.26
N GLU A 129 -14.87 -24.14 -5.43
CA GLU A 129 -13.54 -24.74 -5.57
C GLU A 129 -12.75 -24.12 -6.74
N VAL A 130 -13.40 -23.97 -7.90
CA VAL A 130 -12.79 -23.38 -9.10
C VAL A 130 -12.41 -21.92 -8.86
N ILE A 131 -13.28 -21.13 -8.22
CA ILE A 131 -13.01 -19.73 -7.89
C ILE A 131 -11.80 -19.64 -6.95
N LEU A 132 -11.80 -20.39 -5.85
CA LEU A 132 -10.71 -20.39 -4.88
C LEU A 132 -9.38 -20.80 -5.54
N ARG A 133 -9.38 -21.83 -6.39
CA ARG A 133 -8.18 -22.25 -7.14
C ARG A 133 -7.63 -21.13 -8.03
N LYS A 134 -8.50 -20.38 -8.71
CA LYS A 134 -8.09 -19.23 -9.55
C LYS A 134 -7.52 -18.09 -8.70
N LEU A 135 -8.10 -17.82 -7.54
CA LEU A 135 -7.60 -16.80 -6.61
C LEU A 135 -6.21 -17.16 -6.08
N ILE A 136 -5.99 -18.42 -5.72
CA ILE A 136 -4.66 -18.92 -5.29
C ILE A 136 -3.65 -18.79 -6.44
N ALA A 137 -3.98 -19.25 -7.65
CA ALA A 137 -3.07 -19.15 -8.80
C ALA A 137 -2.71 -17.69 -9.13
N LYS A 138 -3.66 -16.76 -8.96
CA LYS A 138 -3.41 -15.32 -9.12
C LYS A 138 -2.47 -14.79 -8.03
N ALA A 139 -2.59 -15.27 -6.79
CA ALA A 139 -1.74 -14.88 -5.68
C ALA A 139 -0.31 -15.45 -5.81
N ASP A 140 -0.15 -16.65 -6.37
CA ASP A 140 1.14 -17.33 -6.56
C ASP A 140 1.92 -16.84 -7.80
N GLY A 141 1.20 -16.31 -8.80
CA GLY A 141 1.77 -15.83 -10.07
C GLY A 141 2.02 -14.31 -10.14
N ALA A 142 1.83 -13.59 -9.03
CA ALA A 142 2.18 -12.17 -8.88
C ALA A 142 3.55 -12.03 -8.20
#